data_AF-A0A1M7LEM1-F1
#
_entry.id   AF-A0A1M7LEM1-F1
#
_cell.length_a   1.000
_cell.length_b   1.000
_cell.length_c   1.000
_cell.angle_alpha   90.00
_cell.angle_beta   90.00
_cell.angle_gamma   90.00
#
_symmetry.space_group_name_H-M   'P 1'
#
loop_
_entity.id
_entity.type
_entity.pdbx_description
1 polymer ?
#
loop_
_entity_poly.entity_id
_entity_poly.type
_entity_poly.pdbx_seq_one_letter_code
_entity_poly.pdbx_strand_id
1 'polypeptide(L)'
;MEAAAVDKAPVVLVDAQPFVLVVGREQVVAVVTAAGSQGPPGRQGAPGPAGGSAVQRIAGEQLSALRVVYEWAGVVRYLDLQDAEHIDQVAGVTLTAVEMGELVNLQLAGPLDDAAWSWQPGPVWLGQAGTLTQTPPLDGHLLFIGNAVSPTRIIINIDQPIALAEE
;
A
#
# COMPACT_ATOMS: atom_id res chain seq x y z
N MET A 1 -79.36 -3.73 -60.91
CA MET A 1 -78.97 -4.07 -62.28
C MET A 1 -78.74 -2.75 -62.98
N GLU A 2 -77.50 -2.27 -63.01
CA GLU A 2 -77.12 -1.12 -63.84
C GLU A 2 -75.61 -1.19 -64.11
N ALA A 3 -75.26 -1.05 -65.39
CA ALA A 3 -73.92 -1.15 -65.93
C ALA A 3 -73.15 0.16 -65.72
N ALA A 4 -71.85 0.08 -65.49
CA ALA A 4 -70.97 1.25 -65.56
C ALA A 4 -69.83 0.99 -66.56
N ALA A 5 -69.79 1.89 -67.54
CA ALA A 5 -68.89 1.93 -68.68
C ALA A 5 -67.41 1.87 -68.30
N VAL A 6 -66.62 1.18 -69.12
CA VAL A 6 -65.16 1.29 -69.12
C VAL A 6 -64.80 2.65 -69.75
N ASP A 7 -64.61 3.63 -68.89
CA ASP A 7 -64.16 4.97 -69.24
C ASP A 7 -62.67 4.91 -69.61
N LYS A 8 -62.33 5.21 -70.88
CA LYS A 8 -60.93 5.30 -71.31
C LYS A 8 -60.42 6.68 -70.91
N ALA A 9 -59.80 6.74 -69.74
CA ALA A 9 -59.17 7.96 -69.25
C ALA A 9 -58.08 8.48 -70.24
N PRO A 10 -58.00 9.80 -70.46
CA PRO A 10 -57.00 10.40 -71.34
C PRO A 10 -55.59 10.28 -70.73
N VAL A 11 -54.61 9.91 -71.57
CA VAL A 11 -53.19 9.93 -71.19
C VAL A 11 -52.70 11.36 -71.22
N VAL A 12 -52.41 11.93 -70.05
CA VAL A 12 -51.76 13.23 -69.90
C VAL A 12 -50.25 13.00 -69.89
N LEU A 13 -49.55 13.51 -70.91
CA LEU A 13 -48.09 13.60 -70.89
C LEU A 13 -47.69 14.83 -70.07
N VAL A 14 -47.24 14.60 -68.84
CA VAL A 14 -46.65 15.64 -67.98
C VAL A 14 -45.18 15.77 -68.35
N ASP A 15 -44.81 16.88 -68.99
CA ASP A 15 -43.40 17.23 -69.23
C ASP A 15 -42.77 17.67 -67.90
N ALA A 16 -42.17 16.71 -67.19
CA ALA A 16 -41.42 16.99 -65.98
C ALA A 16 -40.00 17.40 -66.37
N GLN A 17 -39.76 18.70 -66.51
CA GLN A 17 -38.40 19.21 -66.70
C GLN A 17 -37.57 18.91 -65.43
N PRO A 18 -36.41 18.24 -65.54
CA PRO A 18 -35.59 17.97 -64.37
C PRO A 18 -35.04 19.28 -63.82
N PHE A 19 -35.34 19.58 -62.57
CA PHE A 19 -34.70 20.66 -61.82
C PHE A 19 -33.85 20.05 -60.70
N VAL A 20 -32.76 20.73 -60.35
CA VAL A 20 -31.89 20.33 -59.24
C VAL A 20 -32.33 21.11 -58.00
N LEU A 21 -32.81 20.40 -56.96
CA LEU A 21 -33.05 20.98 -55.65
C LEU A 21 -31.72 21.03 -54.89
N VAL A 22 -31.13 22.22 -54.75
CA VAL A 22 -29.94 22.42 -53.91
C VAL A 22 -30.41 22.64 -52.47
N VAL A 23 -30.38 21.59 -51.65
CA VAL A 23 -30.68 21.69 -50.21
C VAL A 23 -29.45 22.24 -49.50
N GLY A 24 -29.49 23.51 -49.09
CA GLY A 24 -28.49 24.09 -48.21
C GLY A 24 -28.61 23.49 -46.82
N ARG A 25 -27.64 22.67 -46.42
CA ARG A 25 -27.55 22.17 -45.03
C ARG A 25 -27.34 23.34 -44.08
N GLU A 26 -28.30 23.59 -43.20
CA GLU A 26 -28.13 24.51 -42.09
C GLU A 26 -27.02 23.95 -41.18
N GLN A 27 -25.90 24.66 -41.07
CA GLN A 27 -24.83 24.25 -40.17
C GLN A 27 -25.29 24.52 -38.75
N VAL A 28 -25.77 23.48 -38.06
CA VAL A 28 -25.93 23.55 -36.61
C VAL A 28 -24.53 23.61 -36.01
N VAL A 29 -24.13 24.80 -35.56
CA VAL A 29 -22.89 25.00 -34.83
C VAL A 29 -23.01 24.25 -33.49
N ALA A 30 -22.42 23.07 -33.41
CA ALA A 30 -22.28 22.35 -32.15
C ALA A 30 -21.26 23.12 -31.30
N VAL A 31 -21.73 23.79 -30.25
CA VAL A 31 -20.86 24.32 -29.21
C VAL A 31 -20.28 23.14 -28.45
N VAL A 32 -19.03 22.78 -28.75
CA VAL A 32 -18.27 21.81 -27.98
C VAL A 32 -17.95 22.46 -26.63
N THR A 33 -18.68 22.10 -25.58
CA THR A 33 -18.24 22.35 -24.21
C THR A 33 -16.92 21.61 -24.03
N ALA A 34 -15.84 22.36 -23.82
CA ALA A 34 -14.49 21.84 -23.68
C ALA A 34 -14.49 20.62 -22.73
N ALA A 35 -14.00 19.48 -23.21
CA ALA A 35 -13.74 18.34 -22.35
C ALA A 35 -12.79 18.81 -21.25
N GLY A 36 -13.20 18.73 -19.99
CA GLY A 36 -12.33 19.04 -18.86
C GLY A 36 -11.08 18.18 -18.99
N SER A 37 -9.91 18.80 -19.11
CA SER A 37 -8.65 18.07 -19.17
C SER A 37 -8.50 17.28 -17.87
N GLN A 38 -8.33 15.95 -17.97
CA GLN A 38 -7.94 15.15 -16.82
C GLN A 38 -6.68 15.76 -16.19
N GLY A 39 -6.68 15.92 -14.87
CA GLY A 39 -5.50 16.40 -14.16
C GLY A 39 -4.29 15.49 -14.45
N PRO A 40 -3.06 15.96 -14.22
CA PRO A 40 -1.89 15.11 -14.32
C PRO A 40 -2.11 13.83 -13.50
N PRO A 41 -1.60 12.67 -13.94
CA PRO A 41 -1.54 11.49 -13.10
C PRO A 41 -1.00 11.86 -11.71
N GLY A 42 -1.60 11.28 -10.66
CA GLY A 42 -1.14 11.50 -9.30
C GLY A 42 0.34 11.16 -9.14
N ARG A 43 0.99 11.70 -8.11
CA ARG A 43 2.38 11.34 -7.78
C ARG A 43 2.45 9.82 -7.61
N GLN A 44 3.43 9.18 -8.24
CA GLN A 44 3.71 7.77 -7.96
C GLN A 44 3.94 7.61 -6.45
N GLY A 45 3.29 6.63 -5.82
CA GLY A 45 3.52 6.30 -4.42
C GLY A 45 4.98 5.92 -4.17
N ALA A 46 5.46 6.01 -2.93
CA ALA A 46 6.78 5.51 -2.58
C ALA A 46 6.89 4.04 -3.05
N PRO A 47 8.03 3.62 -3.63
CA PRO A 47 8.24 2.22 -3.95
C PRO A 47 7.87 1.35 -2.74
N GLY A 48 7.05 0.32 -2.97
CA GLY A 48 6.86 -0.72 -1.96
C GLY A 48 8.22 -1.32 -1.59
N PRO A 49 8.37 -1.90 -0.38
CA PRO A 49 9.63 -2.51 0.02
C PRO A 49 10.15 -3.46 -1.07
N ALA A 50 11.44 -3.38 -1.38
CA ALA A 50 12.09 -4.30 -2.30
C ALA A 50 11.83 -5.74 -1.82
N GLY A 51 11.41 -6.63 -2.73
CA GLY A 51 11.04 -8.02 -2.46
C GLY A 51 11.91 -8.63 -1.37
N GLY A 52 11.36 -8.64 -0.17
CA GLY A 52 12.06 -8.78 1.08
C GLY A 52 11.01 -8.84 2.16
N SER A 53 11.35 -9.42 3.29
CA SER A 53 10.56 -9.62 4.50
C SER A 53 10.04 -8.32 5.15
N ALA A 54 9.92 -7.23 4.40
CA ALA A 54 9.36 -5.99 4.86
C ALA A 54 7.86 -5.89 4.57
N VAL A 55 7.09 -5.49 5.58
CA VAL A 55 5.63 -5.45 5.53
C VAL A 55 5.12 -4.12 6.13
N GLN A 56 4.01 -3.59 5.61
CA GLN A 56 3.37 -2.39 6.16
C GLN A 56 2.29 -2.72 7.19
N ARG A 57 2.24 -1.93 8.27
CA ARG A 57 1.25 -1.99 9.35
C ARG A 57 0.84 -0.59 9.80
N ILE A 58 -0.28 -0.50 10.51
CA ILE A 58 -0.77 0.75 11.11
C ILE A 58 -0.14 0.91 12.50
N ALA A 59 0.48 2.05 12.75
CA ALA A 59 1.03 2.38 14.07
C ALA A 59 -0.09 2.64 15.09
N GLY A 60 -0.10 1.89 16.19
CA GLY A 60 -1.03 2.05 17.30
C GLY A 60 -0.63 3.14 18.30
N GLU A 61 0.56 3.70 18.15
CA GLU A 61 1.18 4.78 18.92
C GLU A 61 2.25 5.48 18.08
N GLN A 62 2.89 6.54 18.59
CA GLN A 62 4.07 7.12 17.93
C GLN A 62 5.24 6.13 17.99
N LEU A 63 5.77 5.75 16.83
CA LEU A 63 6.85 4.77 16.73
C LEU A 63 8.13 5.40 16.20
N SER A 64 9.25 5.04 16.81
CA SER A 64 10.60 5.34 16.35
C SER A 64 11.10 4.23 15.43
N ALA A 65 12.06 4.56 14.56
CA ALA A 65 12.78 3.57 13.78
C ALA A 65 13.62 2.65 14.69
N LEU A 66 13.94 1.45 14.18
CA LEU A 66 14.80 0.44 14.81
C LEU A 66 14.29 0.01 16.19
N ARG A 67 12.99 -0.28 16.24
CA ARG A 67 12.31 -0.81 17.42
C ARG A 67 11.58 -2.09 17.09
N VAL A 68 11.71 -3.09 17.96
CA VAL A 68 10.92 -4.32 17.93
C VAL A 68 9.50 -3.98 18.35
N VAL A 69 8.53 -4.45 17.57
CA VAL A 69 7.10 -4.20 17.79
C VAL A 69 6.33 -5.52 17.78
N TYR A 70 5.20 -5.53 18.49
CA TYR A 70 4.20 -6.58 18.36
C TYR A 70 2.99 -6.05 17.58
N GLU A 71 2.19 -6.97 17.02
CA GLU A 71 0.94 -6.64 16.37
C GLU A 71 -0.23 -7.24 17.12
N TRP A 72 -1.17 -6.39 17.55
CA TRP A 72 -2.40 -6.83 18.21
C TRP A 72 -3.56 -5.92 17.82
N ALA A 73 -4.73 -6.53 17.60
CA ALA A 73 -5.94 -5.83 17.17
C ALA A 73 -5.75 -4.97 15.89
N GLY A 74 -4.87 -5.39 14.97
CA GLY A 74 -4.64 -4.76 13.67
C GLY A 74 -3.75 -3.51 13.69
N VAL A 75 -3.11 -3.22 14.81
CA VAL A 75 -2.13 -2.13 14.95
C VAL A 75 -0.86 -2.63 15.62
N VAL A 76 0.25 -1.92 15.40
CA VAL A 76 1.56 -2.26 15.98
C VAL A 76 1.99 -1.28 17.06
N ARG A 77 2.62 -1.81 18.11
CA ARG A 77 3.08 -1.09 19.30
C ARG A 77 4.44 -1.61 19.74
N TYR A 78 5.17 -0.83 20.54
CA TYR A 78 6.45 -1.27 21.08
C TYR A 78 6.27 -2.55 21.88
N LEU A 79 7.14 -3.54 21.62
CA LEU A 79 7.21 -4.73 22.43
C LEU A 79 8.21 -4.53 23.56
N ASP A 80 7.78 -4.71 24.80
CA ASP A 80 8.67 -4.71 25.96
C ASP A 80 9.05 -6.14 26.35
N LEU A 81 10.27 -6.32 26.87
CA LEU A 81 10.71 -7.63 27.37
C LEU A 81 9.88 -8.11 28.59
N GLN A 82 9.20 -7.21 29.29
CA GLN A 82 8.31 -7.52 30.41
C GLN A 82 6.86 -7.80 29.99
N ASP A 83 6.50 -7.62 28.72
CA ASP A 83 5.12 -7.78 28.25
C ASP A 83 4.77 -9.25 27.99
N ALA A 84 4.44 -9.97 29.07
CA ALA A 84 4.04 -11.38 29.00
C ALA A 84 2.77 -11.63 28.17
N GLU A 85 1.91 -10.61 27.96
CA GLU A 85 0.66 -10.77 27.22
C GLU A 85 0.89 -10.78 25.70
N HIS A 86 1.88 -10.02 25.23
CA HIS A 86 2.14 -9.82 23.81
C HIS A 86 3.50 -10.34 23.31
N ILE A 87 4.34 -10.93 24.18
CA ILE A 87 5.68 -11.40 23.81
C ILE A 87 5.69 -12.40 22.65
N ASP A 88 4.64 -13.21 22.52
CA ASP A 88 4.49 -14.20 21.43
C ASP A 88 3.96 -13.60 20.12
N GLN A 89 3.67 -12.29 20.08
CA GLN A 89 3.00 -11.60 18.97
C GLN A 89 3.96 -10.67 18.20
N VAL A 90 5.26 -11.00 18.19
CA VAL A 90 6.31 -10.21 17.54
C VAL A 90 6.00 -10.02 16.05
N ALA A 91 5.94 -8.76 15.61
CA ALA A 91 5.65 -8.40 14.22
C ALA A 91 6.90 -8.07 13.41
N GLY A 92 7.97 -7.61 14.06
CA GLY A 92 9.25 -7.29 13.40
C GLY A 92 9.91 -6.04 13.96
N VAL A 93 10.85 -5.47 13.19
CA VAL A 93 11.59 -4.24 13.55
C VAL A 93 11.16 -3.07 12.66
N THR A 94 10.83 -1.92 13.24
CA THR A 94 10.46 -0.70 12.50
C THR A 94 11.64 -0.17 11.67
N LEU A 95 11.38 0.20 10.42
CA LEU A 95 12.38 0.79 9.53
C LEU A 95 12.38 2.32 9.53
N THR A 96 11.25 2.92 9.92
CA THR A 96 11.03 4.37 9.91
C THR A 96 10.30 4.81 11.17
N ALA A 97 10.52 6.06 11.58
CA ALA A 97 9.69 6.69 12.60
C ALA A 97 8.38 7.20 11.96
N VAL A 98 7.26 7.06 12.67
CA VAL A 98 5.92 7.47 12.20
C VAL A 98 5.06 7.93 13.38
N GLU A 99 4.03 8.72 13.07
CA GLU A 99 3.01 9.09 14.05
C GLU A 99 1.93 8.01 14.19
N MET A 100 1.15 8.08 15.27
CA MET A 100 0.01 7.18 15.48
C MET A 100 -1.00 7.25 14.32
N GLY A 101 -1.45 6.09 13.86
CA GLY A 101 -2.41 5.95 12.77
C GLY A 101 -1.78 5.96 11.37
N GLU A 102 -0.48 6.24 11.25
CA GLU A 102 0.24 6.17 9.98
C GLU A 102 0.73 4.75 9.67
N LEU A 103 1.14 4.54 8.40
CA LEU A 103 1.73 3.29 7.96
C LEU A 103 3.22 3.22 8.28
N VAL A 104 3.64 2.19 9.02
CA VAL A 104 5.05 1.88 9.32
C VAL A 104 5.51 0.67 8.53
N ASN A 105 6.74 0.73 8.01
CA ASN A 105 7.40 -0.43 7.40
C ASN A 105 8.14 -1.22 8.49
N LEU A 106 7.90 -2.53 8.55
CA LEU A 106 8.53 -3.45 9.48
C LEU A 106 9.40 -4.45 8.73
N GLN A 107 10.59 -4.77 9.22
CA GLN A 107 11.44 -5.84 8.74
C GLN A 107 11.24 -7.10 9.60
N LEU A 108 10.77 -8.20 9.01
CA LEU A 108 10.48 -9.45 9.73
C LEU A 108 11.69 -10.38 9.84
N ALA A 109 12.59 -10.34 8.85
CA ALA A 109 13.74 -11.24 8.73
C ALA A 109 14.81 -10.64 7.82
N GLY A 110 15.99 -11.25 7.72
CA GLY A 110 17.02 -10.86 6.75
C GLY A 110 17.87 -9.65 7.18
N PRO A 111 18.67 -9.09 6.27
CA PRO A 111 19.63 -8.05 6.63
C PRO A 111 18.94 -6.73 6.98
N LEU A 112 19.43 -6.08 8.04
CA LEU A 112 19.09 -4.71 8.41
C LEU A 112 20.40 -3.94 8.67
N ASP A 113 20.51 -2.76 8.07
CA ASP A 113 21.70 -1.91 8.10
C ASP A 113 21.37 -0.56 8.75
N ASP A 114 22.27 -0.07 9.61
CA ASP A 114 22.23 1.29 10.12
C ASP A 114 23.64 1.81 10.42
N ALA A 115 23.94 3.02 9.94
CA ALA A 115 25.27 3.63 10.04
C ALA A 115 25.60 4.20 11.43
N ALA A 116 24.60 4.42 12.29
CA ALA A 116 24.77 4.89 13.66
C ALA A 116 25.07 3.75 14.65
N TRP A 117 24.93 2.48 14.23
CA TRP A 117 25.28 1.34 15.06
C TRP A 117 26.79 1.12 15.17
N SER A 118 27.16 0.50 16.29
CA SER A 118 28.54 0.11 16.60
C SER A 118 28.57 -1.28 17.25
N TRP A 119 27.86 -2.23 16.65
CA TRP A 119 27.75 -3.60 17.17
C TRP A 119 29.09 -4.35 17.17
N GLN A 120 29.21 -5.33 18.05
CA GLN A 120 30.20 -6.39 17.90
C GLN A 120 29.53 -7.58 17.19
N PRO A 121 30.26 -8.37 16.38
CA PRO A 121 29.70 -9.60 15.83
C PRO A 121 29.17 -10.51 16.95
N GLY A 122 27.90 -10.92 16.87
CA GLY A 122 27.24 -11.69 17.92
C GLY A 122 25.73 -11.50 17.99
N PRO A 123 25.08 -12.14 18.97
CA PRO A 123 23.63 -12.08 19.16
C PRO A 123 23.13 -10.67 19.50
N VAL A 124 21.89 -10.40 19.10
CA VAL A 124 21.10 -9.21 19.43
C VAL A 124 19.75 -9.68 19.97
N TRP A 125 19.36 -9.10 21.11
CA TRP A 125 18.14 -9.42 21.83
C TRP A 125 17.20 -8.22 21.90
N LEU A 126 15.95 -8.51 22.25
CA LEU A 126 14.96 -7.52 22.68
C LEU A 126 15.41 -6.87 24.00
N GLY A 127 15.31 -5.55 24.06
CA GLY A 127 15.39 -4.76 25.28
C GLY A 127 14.07 -4.04 25.58
N GLN A 128 14.11 -3.19 26.61
CA GLN A 128 12.98 -2.38 27.05
C GLN A 128 12.45 -1.50 25.91
N ALA A 129 11.14 -1.30 25.85
CA ALA A 129 10.42 -0.52 24.85
C ALA A 129 10.88 -0.79 23.40
N GLY A 130 11.09 -2.06 23.06
CA GLY A 130 11.45 -2.50 21.71
C GLY A 130 12.90 -2.20 21.30
N THR A 131 13.78 -1.81 22.23
CA THR A 131 15.19 -1.55 21.89
C THR A 131 15.92 -2.83 21.45
N LEU A 132 16.97 -2.66 20.65
CA LEU A 132 17.89 -3.74 20.28
C LEU A 132 19.11 -3.67 21.19
N THR A 133 19.55 -4.79 21.77
CA THR A 133 20.67 -4.84 22.72
C THR A 133 21.58 -6.06 22.52
N GLN A 134 22.86 -5.93 22.88
CA GLN A 134 23.83 -7.05 22.99
C GLN A 134 24.11 -7.46 24.44
N THR A 135 23.37 -6.90 25.39
CA THR A 135 23.35 -7.40 26.77
C THR A 135 22.07 -8.22 26.92
N PRO A 136 22.17 -9.55 27.13
CA PRO A 136 20.98 -10.37 27.30
C PRO A 136 20.22 -9.91 28.55
N PRO A 137 18.89 -9.74 28.47
CA PRO A 137 18.04 -9.56 29.64
C PRO A 137 18.29 -10.62 30.71
N LEU A 138 18.19 -10.23 31.98
CA LEU A 138 18.34 -11.12 33.15
C LEU A 138 16.98 -11.51 33.74
N ASP A 139 15.93 -10.76 33.44
CA ASP A 139 14.56 -10.95 33.87
C ASP A 139 13.60 -10.82 32.66
N GLY A 140 12.32 -11.11 32.90
CA GLY A 140 11.29 -11.02 31.86
C GLY A 140 11.45 -12.09 30.79
N HIS A 141 11.52 -11.66 29.53
CA HIS A 141 11.63 -12.56 28.39
C HIS A 141 12.92 -12.34 27.61
N LEU A 142 13.67 -13.42 27.43
CA LEU A 142 14.79 -13.47 26.51
C LEU A 142 14.26 -13.74 25.10
N LEU A 143 14.12 -12.68 24.30
CA LEU A 143 13.75 -12.80 22.89
C LEU A 143 14.97 -12.52 22.00
N PHE A 144 15.38 -13.55 21.24
CA PHE A 144 16.43 -13.44 20.25
C PHE A 144 15.89 -12.78 18.97
N ILE A 145 16.55 -11.71 18.51
CA ILE A 145 16.15 -10.96 17.31
C ILE A 145 17.00 -11.35 16.09
N GLY A 146 18.29 -11.62 16.29
CA GLY A 146 19.20 -11.92 15.19
C GLY A 146 20.67 -11.83 15.59
N ASN A 147 21.56 -11.83 14.59
CA ASN A 147 23.00 -11.67 14.80
C ASN A 147 23.52 -10.42 14.12
N ALA A 148 24.27 -9.60 14.85
CA ALA A 148 25.18 -8.63 14.26
C ALA A 148 26.30 -9.37 13.52
N VAL A 149 26.47 -9.08 12.23
CA VAL A 149 27.53 -9.67 11.38
C VAL A 149 28.64 -8.65 11.08
N SER A 150 28.39 -7.37 11.35
CA SER A 150 29.35 -6.28 11.34
C SER A 150 28.86 -5.15 12.27
N PRO A 151 29.66 -4.10 12.52
CA PRO A 151 29.24 -3.01 13.40
C PRO A 151 27.95 -2.29 12.99
N THR A 152 27.61 -2.31 11.71
CA THR A 152 26.48 -1.58 11.14
C THR A 152 25.44 -2.48 10.49
N ARG A 153 25.54 -3.82 10.66
CA ARG A 153 24.61 -4.78 10.06
C ARG A 153 24.22 -5.88 11.02
N ILE A 154 22.92 -6.14 11.10
CA ILE A 154 22.34 -7.33 11.72
C ILE A 154 21.63 -8.20 10.67
N ILE A 155 21.58 -9.50 10.89
CA ILE A 155 20.72 -10.43 10.16
C ILE A 155 19.60 -10.82 11.12
N ILE A 156 18.39 -10.33 10.86
CA ILE A 156 17.18 -10.62 11.63
C ILE A 156 16.75 -12.06 11.37
N ASN A 157 16.58 -12.81 12.45
CA ASN A 157 16.04 -14.16 12.49
C ASN A 157 15.41 -14.35 13.87
N ILE A 158 14.19 -13.84 14.04
CA ILE A 158 13.51 -13.79 15.34
C ILE A 158 13.10 -15.20 15.73
N ASP A 159 13.44 -15.60 16.96
CA ASP A 159 13.10 -16.91 17.53
C ASP A 159 11.95 -16.79 18.55
N GLN A 160 11.50 -17.90 19.11
CA GLN A 160 10.52 -17.91 20.20
C GLN A 160 11.10 -17.28 21.49
N PRO A 161 10.30 -16.53 22.25
CA PRO A 161 10.74 -15.97 23.51
C PRO A 161 10.93 -17.07 24.58
N ILE A 162 11.89 -16.86 25.46
CA ILE A 162 12.13 -17.71 26.64
C ILE A 162 11.83 -16.88 27.89
N ALA A 163 10.84 -17.30 28.68
CA ALA A 163 10.59 -16.69 29.98
C ALA A 163 11.76 -16.99 30.93
N LEU A 164 12.33 -15.95 31.53
CA LEU A 164 13.39 -16.05 32.52
C LEU A 164 12.76 -16.11 33.91
N ALA A 165 13.30 -16.97 34.77
CA ALA A 165 12.92 -16.96 36.17
C ALA A 165 13.49 -15.72 36.85
N GLU A 166 12.71 -15.09 37.72
CA GLU A 166 13.22 -14.09 38.66
C GLU A 166 14.12 -14.83 39.67
N GLU A 167 15.42 -14.50 39.72
CA GLU A 167 16.36 -15.03 40.73
C GLU A 167 16.14 -14.42 42.12
#